data_AF-A0A0E3UIQ4-F1
#
_entry.id   AF-A0A0E3UIQ4-F1
#
_cell.length_a   1.000
_cell.length_b   1.000
_cell.length_c   1.000
_cell.angle_alpha   90.00
_cell.angle_beta   90.00
_cell.angle_gamma   90.00
#
_symmetry.space_group_name_H-M   'P 1'
#
loop_
_entity.id
_entity.type
_entity.pdbx_description
1 polymer ?
#
loop_
_entity_poly.entity_id
_entity_poly.type
_entity_poly.pdbx_seq_one_letter_code
_entity_poly.pdbx_strand_id
1 'polypeptide(L)'
;MNLAPDDDTFLRTLIKGSRQRTVHLKWTDRDGTARVTTLLPAEASRVNTLARALGLAPEALLREAAHLPAAGKTPPPTQPE
;
A
#
# COMPACT_ATOMS: atom_id res chain seq x y z
N MET A 1 -3.43 9.00 29.05
CA MET A 1 -2.87 7.69 28.66
C MET A 1 -1.35 7.86 28.61
N ASN A 2 -0.57 7.02 29.28
CA ASN A 2 0.89 7.11 29.25
C ASN A 2 1.42 6.06 28.26
N LEU A 3 1.54 6.44 26.99
CA LEU A 3 2.01 5.59 25.90
C LEU A 3 3.43 5.96 25.52
N ALA A 4 4.20 5.00 24.99
CA ALA A 4 5.45 5.31 24.33
C ALA A 4 5.19 6.25 23.10
N PRO A 5 6.15 7.11 22.73
CA PRO A 5 5.95 8.10 21.66
C PRO A 5 5.55 7.48 20.30
N ASP A 6 6.13 6.32 19.96
CA ASP A 6 5.80 5.59 18.74
C ASP A 6 4.37 5.05 18.76
N ASP A 7 3.91 4.52 19.89
CA ASP A 7 2.53 4.00 20.03
C ASP A 7 1.49 5.13 19.95
N ASP A 8 1.75 6.27 20.58
CA ASP A 8 0.89 7.46 20.46
C ASP A 8 0.83 7.96 19.01
N THR A 9 1.97 7.99 18.31
CA THR A 9 2.04 8.40 16.90
C THR A 9 1.31 7.43 15.98
N PHE A 10 1.48 6.13 16.19
CA PHE A 10 0.77 5.08 15.47
C PHE A 10 -0.74 5.23 15.66
N LEU A 11 -1.24 5.35 16.89
CA LEU A 11 -2.67 5.45 17.17
C LEU A 11 -3.28 6.73 16.60
N ARG A 12 -2.59 7.87 16.67
CA ARG A 12 -3.04 9.12 16.04
C ARG A 12 -3.15 8.99 14.54
N THR A 13 -2.16 8.33 13.92
CA THR A 13 -2.14 8.07 12.48
C THR A 13 -3.26 7.12 12.08
N LEU A 14 -3.49 6.07 12.85
CA LEU A 14 -4.55 5.08 12.64
C LEU A 14 -5.93 5.74 12.69
N ILE A 15 -6.22 6.52 13.73
CA ILE A 15 -7.51 7.23 13.87
C ILE A 15 -7.68 8.27 12.76
N LYS A 16 -6.61 8.99 12.40
CA LYS A 16 -6.64 9.94 11.29
C LYS A 16 -6.95 9.23 9.96
N GLY A 17 -6.35 8.08 9.70
CA GLY A 17 -6.58 7.25 8.52
C GLY A 17 -8.00 6.69 8.47
N SER A 18 -8.52 6.21 9.60
CA SER A 18 -9.88 5.65 9.70
C SER A 18 -10.98 6.64 9.32
N ARG A 19 -10.76 7.94 9.51
CA ARG A 19 -11.70 9.01 9.14
C ARG A 19 -11.63 9.41 7.66
N GLN A 20 -10.64 8.93 6.91
CA GLN A 20 -10.45 9.29 5.52
C GLN A 20 -11.29 8.41 4.61
N ARG A 21 -11.88 9.02 3.58
CA ARG A 21 -12.56 8.27 2.52
C ARG A 21 -11.53 7.50 1.70
N THR A 22 -11.64 6.18 1.68
CA THR A 22 -10.79 5.33 0.87
C THR A 22 -11.13 5.47 -0.62
N VAL A 23 -10.10 5.33 -1.45
CA VAL A 23 -10.18 5.31 -2.91
C VAL A 23 -10.02 3.86 -3.35
N HIS A 24 -10.99 3.35 -4.11
CA HIS A 24 -10.90 2.01 -4.68
C HIS A 24 -10.41 2.10 -6.11
N LEU A 25 -9.23 1.53 -6.37
CA LEU A 25 -8.68 1.43 -7.72
C LEU A 25 -8.86 0.00 -8.21
N LYS A 26 -9.73 -0.17 -9.21
CA LYS A 26 -9.91 -1.45 -9.91
C LYS A 26 -8.81 -1.60 -10.95
N TRP A 27 -8.29 -2.81 -11.14
CA TRP A 27 -7.31 -3.12 -12.17
C TRP A 27 -7.31 -4.61 -12.45
N THR A 28 -6.82 -5.03 -13.61
CA THR A 28 -6.72 -6.45 -13.96
C THR A 28 -5.27 -6.91 -13.79
N ASP A 29 -5.08 -7.98 -13.02
CA ASP A 29 -3.78 -8.62 -12.79
C ASP A 29 -3.27 -9.36 -14.04
N ARG A 30 -2.02 -9.83 -14.00
CA ARG A 30 -1.36 -10.53 -15.12
C ARG A 30 -2.05 -11.84 -15.48
N ASP A 31 -2.70 -12.48 -14.51
CA ASP A 31 -3.46 -13.72 -14.70
C ASP A 31 -4.89 -13.49 -15.20
N GLY A 32 -5.27 -12.23 -15.45
CA GLY A 32 -6.61 -11.85 -15.89
C GLY A 32 -7.61 -11.64 -14.75
N THR A 33 -7.22 -11.88 -13.49
CA THR A 33 -8.08 -11.64 -12.33
C THR A 33 -8.32 -10.15 -12.12
N ALA A 34 -9.59 -9.76 -12.00
CA ALA A 34 -9.96 -8.42 -11.57
C ALA A 34 -9.63 -8.24 -10.08
N ARG A 35 -8.80 -7.24 -9.78
CA ARG A 35 -8.41 -6.84 -8.43
C ARG A 35 -8.92 -5.45 -8.10
N VAL A 36 -9.08 -5.20 -6.80
CA VAL A 36 -9.36 -3.88 -6.25
C VAL A 36 -8.33 -3.58 -5.19
N THR A 37 -7.59 -2.49 -5.36
CA THR A 37 -6.69 -1.96 -4.35
C THR A 37 -7.36 -0.79 -3.66
N THR A 38 -7.50 -0.89 -2.33
CA THR A 38 -8.03 0.18 -1.49
C THR A 38 -6.88 1.07 -1.03
N LEU A 39 -6.96 2.35 -1.31
CA LEU A 39 -5.92 3.35 -1.02
C LEU A 39 -6.48 4.44 -0.12
N LEU A 40 -5.69 4.94 0.82
CA LEU A 40 -5.91 6.24 1.44
C LEU A 40 -5.67 7.36 0.42
N PRO A 41 -6.25 8.56 0.61
CA PRO A 41 -6.04 9.72 -0.28
C PRO A 41 -4.56 10.03 -0.55
N ALA A 42 -3.70 9.95 0.47
CA ALA A 42 -2.27 10.19 0.31
C ALA A 42 -1.60 9.12 -0.58
N GLU A 43 -1.99 7.86 -0.43
CA GLU A 43 -1.48 6.75 -1.24
C GLU A 43 -1.97 6.87 -2.69
N ALA A 44 -3.25 7.19 -2.89
CA ALA A 44 -3.82 7.47 -4.22
C ALA A 44 -3.11 8.64 -4.91
N SER A 45 -2.78 9.71 -4.18
CA SER A 45 -1.98 10.81 -4.72
C SER A 45 -0.59 10.34 -5.14
N ARG A 46 0.06 9.50 -4.34
CA ARG A 46 1.40 8.98 -4.64
C ARG A 46 1.40 8.07 -5.86
N VAL A 47 0.42 7.16 -5.97
CA VAL A 47 0.22 6.30 -7.15
C VAL A 47 0.01 7.16 -8.40
N ASN A 48 -0.84 8.19 -8.33
CA ASN A 48 -1.06 9.09 -9.47
C ASN A 48 0.22 9.83 -9.90
N THR A 49 1.02 10.32 -8.95
CA THR A 49 2.28 10.98 -9.25
C THR A 49 3.27 10.03 -9.94
N LEU A 50 3.40 8.80 -9.43
CA LEU A 50 4.28 7.78 -10.04
C LEU A 50 3.79 7.37 -11.44
N ALA A 51 2.49 7.17 -11.59
CA ALA A 51 1.89 6.79 -12.87
C ALA A 51 2.16 7.86 -13.93
N ARG A 52 1.96 9.14 -13.57
CA ARG A 52 2.28 10.28 -14.43
C ARG A 52 3.76 10.35 -14.80
N ALA A 53 4.66 10.15 -13.83
CA ALA A 53 6.11 10.17 -14.07
C ALA A 53 6.55 9.07 -15.06
N LEU A 54 5.83 7.95 -15.11
CA LEU A 54 6.10 6.83 -16.01
C LEU A 54 5.25 6.88 -17.30
N GLY A 55 4.39 7.87 -17.47
CA GLY A 55 3.46 7.95 -18.61
C GLY A 55 2.40 6.85 -18.64
N LEU A 56 2.10 6.25 -17.48
CA LEU A 56 1.15 5.15 -17.32
C LEU A 56 -0.16 5.62 -16.71
N ALA A 57 -1.23 4.85 -16.96
CA ALA A 57 -2.43 4.92 -16.13
C ALA A 57 -2.17 4.28 -14.75
N PRO A 58 -2.83 4.73 -13.67
CA PRO A 58 -2.69 4.14 -12.33
C PRO A 58 -2.93 2.62 -12.29
N GLU A 59 -3.87 2.11 -13.07
CA GLU A 59 -4.19 0.68 -13.17
C GLU A 59 -3.05 -0.11 -13.83
N ALA A 60 -2.44 0.47 -14.87
CA ALA A 60 -1.29 -0.11 -15.55
C ALA A 60 -0.07 -0.11 -14.64
N LEU A 61 0.14 0.96 -13.85
CA LEU A 61 1.19 1.00 -12.84
C LEU A 61 1.02 -0.12 -11.81
N LEU A 62 -0.20 -0.38 -11.33
CA LEU A 62 -0.44 -1.49 -10.39
C LEU A 62 -0.17 -2.86 -11.01
N ARG A 63 -0.51 -3.03 -12.29
CA ARG A 63 -0.16 -4.26 -13.04
C ARG A 63 1.34 -4.45 -13.12
N GLU A 64 2.09 -3.43 -13.53
CA GLU A 64 3.55 -3.49 -13.60
C GLU A 64 4.17 -3.74 -12.21
N ALA A 65 3.64 -3.09 -11.18
CA ALA A 65 4.09 -3.27 -9.80
C ALA A 65 3.89 -4.70 -9.28
N ALA A 66 2.90 -5.44 -9.80
CA ALA A 66 2.69 -6.85 -9.45
C ALA A 66 3.82 -7.78 -9.92
N HIS A 67 4.68 -7.31 -10.83
CA HIS A 67 5.90 -8.02 -11.24
C HIS A 67 7.09 -7.80 -10.31
N LEU A 68 7.01 -6.81 -9.41
CA LEU A 68 8.09 -6.56 -8.46
C LEU A 68 8.20 -7.73 -7.50
N PRO A 69 9.42 -8.21 -7.18
CA PRO A 69 9.59 -9.22 -6.16
C PRO A 69 8.98 -8.68 -4.87
N ALA A 70 8.13 -9.48 -4.22
CA ALA A 70 7.63 -9.14 -2.91
C ALA A 70 8.84 -8.83 -2.03
N ALA A 71 8.80 -7.70 -1.30
CA ALA A 71 9.82 -7.39 -0.31
C ALA A 71 10.00 -8.65 0.55
N GLY A 72 11.20 -9.24 0.46
CA GLY A 72 11.45 -10.61 0.88
C GLY A 72 10.87 -10.85 2.27
N LYS A 73 10.22 -12.00 2.45
CA LYS A 73 9.98 -12.55 3.78
C LYS A 73 11.32 -12.49 4.50
N THR A 74 11.47 -11.62 5.49
CA THR A 74 12.51 -11.82 6.50
C THR A 74 12.25 -13.24 7.02
N PRO A 75 13.18 -14.20 6.84
CA PRO A 75 12.99 -15.51 7.45
C PRO A 75 12.82 -15.28 8.96
N PRO A 76 11.89 -15.98 9.64
CA PRO A 76 11.77 -15.88 11.08
C PRO A 76 13.13 -16.20 11.72
N PRO A 77 13.52 -15.55 12.82
CA PRO A 77 14.79 -15.82 13.47
C PRO A 77 14.81 -17.29 13.87
N THR A 78 15.73 -18.06 13.27
CA THR A 78 16.00 -19.45 13.65
C THR A 78 16.39 -19.45 15.13
N GLN A 79 15.51 -19.96 15.99
CA GLN A 79 15.87 -20.29 17.36
C GLN A 79 16.87 -21.48 17.31
N PRO A 80 18.07 -21.36 17.89
CA PRO A 80 18.94 -22.50 18.06
C PRO A 80 18.38 -23.42 19.16
N GLU A 81 18.29 -24.72 18.86
CA GLU A 81 18.16 -25.80 19.86
C GLU A 81 19.38 -25.86 20.77
#